data_AF-A0A0B7JNM0-F1
#
_entry.id   AF-A0A0B7JNM0-F1
#
_cell.length_a   1.000
_cell.length_b   1.000
_cell.length_c   1.000
_cell.angle_alpha   90.00
_cell.angle_beta   90.00
_cell.angle_gamma   90.00
#
_symmetry.space_group_name_H-M   'P 1'
#
loop_
_entity.id
_entity.type
_entity.pdbx_description
1 polymer ?
#
loop_
_entity_poly.entity_id
_entity_poly.type
_entity_poly.pdbx_seq_one_letter_code
_entity_poly.pdbx_strand_id
1 'polypeptide(L)'
;MPAQVPHREPQEFHRDPPISGYQQIAMNMTGEMGHTRIYPIYRRYASLNHRLLLHIQDELAVLEEELGRLDYDDASDRTQHDHIRPASRREEGKRGIARDELMKNVSFKLEQYRQTLAAFHEMQQYPRPTNEEIDGYSDFLFRDGGPIVESEARFIRHESDLVCLPFFAADEPGPPPMKEISGMPPSPIQSDITTHTTRSKQGNDPMKPRKAGSNRPRTLLNAAYVSIAAILAPILTFFVIPSFLGRMLIVFVAIGGVSAVVMSSGLLRGSDQTVVRDCVICAGVYGGIMAVLAGIC
;
A
#
# COMPACT_ATOMS: atom_id res chain seq x y z
N MET A 1 -39.09 -58.29 27.60
CA MET A 1 -37.65 -58.03 27.38
C MET A 1 -37.52 -56.65 26.77
N PRO A 2 -36.95 -55.65 27.47
CA PRO A 2 -36.72 -54.34 26.86
C PRO A 2 -35.42 -54.36 26.05
N ALA A 3 -35.48 -53.76 24.86
CA ALA A 3 -34.35 -53.66 23.93
C ALA A 3 -33.32 -52.65 24.44
N GLN A 4 -32.05 -53.09 24.48
CA GLN A 4 -30.90 -52.25 24.79
C GLN A 4 -30.59 -51.34 23.59
N VAL A 5 -30.71 -50.03 23.79
CA VAL A 5 -30.24 -49.01 22.84
C VAL A 5 -28.72 -48.93 22.99
N PRO A 6 -27.93 -49.02 21.91
CA PRO A 6 -26.48 -48.92 22.01
C PRO A 6 -26.09 -47.47 22.34
N HIS A 7 -25.35 -47.30 23.44
CA HIS A 7 -24.68 -46.04 23.77
C HIS A 7 -23.71 -45.69 22.63
N ARG A 8 -24.01 -44.63 21.88
CA ARG A 8 -23.01 -43.96 21.04
C ARG A 8 -22.11 -43.14 21.98
N GLU A 9 -20.83 -43.48 21.99
CA GLU A 9 -19.80 -42.64 22.58
C GLU A 9 -19.81 -41.26 21.91
N PRO A 10 -19.67 -40.17 22.68
CA PRO A 10 -19.60 -38.83 22.11
C PRO A 10 -18.32 -38.73 21.27
N GLN A 11 -18.50 -38.35 20.00
CA GLN A 11 -17.42 -38.04 19.07
C GLN A 11 -16.42 -37.10 19.74
N GLU A 12 -15.15 -37.51 19.78
CA GLU A 12 -14.05 -36.74 20.32
C GLU A 12 -14.06 -35.32 19.75
N PHE A 13 -13.96 -34.36 20.66
CA PHE A 13 -13.76 -32.95 20.42
C PHE A 13 -12.74 -32.73 19.30
N HIS A 14 -13.05 -31.77 18.44
CA HIS A 14 -12.14 -31.15 17.48
C HIS A 14 -10.85 -30.75 18.22
N ARG A 15 -9.82 -31.60 18.18
CA ARG A 15 -8.49 -31.21 18.66
C ARG A 15 -7.93 -30.31 17.60
N ASP A 16 -7.81 -29.03 17.92
CA ASP A 16 -7.05 -28.10 17.09
C ASP A 16 -5.67 -28.74 16.80
N PRO A 17 -5.17 -28.61 15.55
CA PRO A 17 -3.89 -29.20 15.19
C PRO A 17 -2.77 -28.67 16.10
N PRO A 18 -1.74 -29.49 16.39
CA PRO A 18 -0.63 -29.05 17.22
C PRO A 18 0.06 -27.83 16.59
N ILE A 19 0.37 -26.84 17.44
CA ILE A 19 1.01 -25.59 17.05
C ILE A 19 2.40 -25.90 16.49
N SER A 20 2.66 -25.49 15.24
CA SER A 20 3.91 -25.75 14.51
C SER A 20 4.24 -24.59 13.57
N GLY A 21 5.38 -24.65 12.87
CA GLY A 21 5.75 -23.62 11.91
C GLY A 21 6.12 -22.29 12.54
N TYR A 22 5.90 -21.22 11.78
CA TYR A 22 6.06 -19.83 12.21
C TYR A 22 5.23 -19.49 13.45
N GLN A 23 4.06 -20.09 13.61
CA GLN A 23 3.20 -19.85 14.77
C GLN A 23 3.87 -20.32 16.06
N GLN A 24 4.56 -21.47 16.03
CA GLN A 24 5.29 -21.97 17.19
C GLN A 24 6.44 -21.04 17.57
N ILE A 25 7.18 -20.54 16.58
CA ILE A 25 8.27 -19.58 16.80
C ILE A 25 7.72 -18.30 17.41
N ALA A 26 6.63 -17.75 16.85
CA ALA A 26 5.99 -16.53 17.35
C ALA A 26 5.55 -16.64 18.81
N MET A 27 4.88 -17.73 19.18
CA MET A 27 4.43 -17.97 20.56
C MET A 27 5.59 -18.19 21.55
N ASN A 28 6.71 -18.74 21.10
CA ASN A 28 7.92 -18.84 21.92
C ASN A 28 8.61 -17.50 22.11
N MET A 29 8.52 -16.59 21.13
CA MET A 29 9.02 -15.21 21.24
C MET A 29 8.13 -14.34 22.14
N THR A 30 6.80 -14.51 22.10
CA THR A 30 5.87 -13.80 23.01
C THR A 30 5.88 -14.36 24.44
N GLY A 31 6.42 -15.58 24.63
CA GLY A 31 6.51 -16.24 25.93
C GLY A 31 5.24 -16.99 26.33
N GLU A 32 4.27 -17.12 25.43
CA GLU A 32 3.00 -17.82 25.67
C GLU A 32 3.18 -19.32 25.91
N MET A 33 4.23 -19.92 25.33
CA MET A 33 4.44 -21.36 25.41
C MET A 33 5.21 -21.83 26.66
N GLY A 34 5.64 -20.92 27.55
CA GLY A 34 6.13 -21.21 28.91
C GLY A 34 7.39 -22.10 29.08
N HIS A 35 7.81 -22.84 28.05
CA HIS A 35 8.80 -23.92 28.15
C HIS A 35 10.21 -23.52 27.71
N THR A 36 10.33 -22.57 26.77
CA THR A 36 11.62 -22.04 26.30
C THR A 36 11.37 -20.68 25.67
N ARG A 37 11.92 -19.62 26.27
CA ARG A 37 11.87 -18.28 25.70
C ARG A 37 13.04 -18.13 24.74
N ILE A 38 12.76 -17.90 23.47
CA ILE A 38 13.78 -17.69 22.44
C ILE A 38 13.91 -16.20 22.13
N TYR A 39 15.12 -15.73 21.83
CA TYR A 39 15.36 -14.34 21.50
C TYR A 39 14.87 -14.02 20.08
N PRO A 40 14.25 -12.85 19.84
CA PRO A 40 13.81 -12.43 18.52
C PRO A 40 15.00 -12.02 17.64
N ILE A 41 15.63 -13.02 17.01
CA ILE A 41 16.79 -12.86 16.15
C ILE A 41 16.36 -12.85 14.67
N TYR A 42 16.82 -11.84 13.93
CA TYR A 42 16.56 -11.68 12.51
C TYR A 42 17.83 -11.33 11.74
N ARG A 43 17.77 -11.45 10.41
CA ARG A 43 18.83 -10.96 9.52
C ARG A 43 18.63 -9.49 9.17
N ARG A 44 19.72 -8.72 9.17
CA ARG A 44 19.78 -7.34 8.70
C ARG A 44 19.96 -7.21 7.19
N TYR A 45 20.37 -8.28 6.51
CA TYR A 45 20.61 -8.30 5.06
C TYR A 45 21.56 -7.18 4.59
N ALA A 46 22.65 -6.93 5.33
CA ALA A 46 23.54 -5.79 5.10
C ALA A 46 24.10 -5.74 3.67
N SER A 47 24.62 -6.86 3.17
CA SER A 47 25.15 -6.94 1.80
C SER A 47 24.08 -6.66 0.74
N LEU A 48 22.85 -7.15 0.94
CA LEU A 48 21.76 -6.93 0.01
C LEU A 48 21.31 -5.47 0.00
N ASN A 49 21.18 -4.86 1.19
CA ASN A 49 20.86 -3.44 1.33
C ASN A 49 21.91 -2.55 0.67
N HIS A 50 23.20 -2.83 0.83
CA HIS A 50 24.25 -2.09 0.11
C HIS A 50 24.14 -2.23 -1.41
N ARG A 51 23.86 -3.44 -1.93
CA ARG A 51 23.66 -3.64 -3.38
C ARG A 51 22.43 -2.88 -3.89
N LEU A 52 21.35 -2.86 -3.13
CA LEU A 52 20.15 -2.10 -3.47
C LEU A 52 20.42 -0.60 -3.50
N LEU A 53 21.12 -0.07 -2.49
CA LEU A 53 21.49 1.35 -2.44
C LEU A 53 22.38 1.74 -3.63
N LEU A 54 23.39 0.93 -3.95
CA LEU A 54 24.25 1.14 -5.11
C LEU A 54 23.47 1.11 -6.42
N HIS A 55 22.51 0.20 -6.55
CA HIS A 55 21.65 0.13 -7.72
C HIS A 55 20.81 1.42 -7.89
N ILE A 56 20.19 1.91 -6.82
CA ILE A 56 19.39 3.14 -6.88
C ILE A 56 20.28 4.37 -7.16
N GLN A 57 21.51 4.39 -6.64
CA GLN A 57 22.49 5.46 -6.93
C GLN A 57 22.84 5.52 -8.42
N ASP A 58 23.07 4.37 -9.04
CA ASP A 58 23.34 4.28 -10.49
C ASP A 58 22.13 4.77 -11.30
N GLU A 59 20.92 4.36 -10.94
CA GLU A 59 19.70 4.85 -11.59
C GLU A 59 19.54 6.38 -11.45
N LEU A 60 19.86 6.94 -10.28
CA LEU A 60 19.84 8.39 -10.06
C LEU A 60 20.90 9.11 -10.88
N ALA A 61 22.11 8.55 -10.99
CA ALA A 61 23.18 9.13 -11.80
C ALA A 61 22.79 9.20 -13.29
N VAL A 62 22.13 8.18 -13.82
CA VAL A 62 21.59 8.19 -15.19
C VAL A 62 20.54 9.27 -15.38
N LEU A 63 19.61 9.44 -14.42
CA LEU A 63 18.60 10.49 -14.47
C LEU A 63 19.21 11.90 -14.38
N GLU A 64 20.26 12.07 -13.58
CA GLU A 64 21.04 13.31 -13.48
C GLU A 64 21.75 13.63 -14.80
N GLU A 65 22.37 12.65 -15.44
CA GLU A 65 23.00 12.81 -16.75
C GLU A 65 21.98 13.21 -17.82
N GLU A 66 20.80 12.56 -17.84
CA GLU A 66 19.74 12.90 -18.78
C GLU A 66 19.22 14.32 -18.56
N LEU A 67 19.08 14.75 -17.30
CA LEU A 67 18.68 16.11 -16.96
C LEU A 67 19.74 17.12 -17.37
N GLY A 68 21.01 16.80 -17.15
CA GLY A 68 22.15 17.60 -17.60
C GLY A 68 22.21 17.74 -19.12
N ARG A 69 21.89 16.68 -19.87
CA ARG A 69 21.81 16.74 -21.34
C ARG A 69 20.68 17.67 -21.79
N LEU A 70 19.49 17.58 -21.18
CA LEU A 70 18.39 18.50 -21.48
C LEU A 70 18.77 19.96 -21.18
N ASP A 71 19.46 20.21 -20.07
CA ASP A 71 19.93 21.55 -19.70
C ASP A 71 21.01 22.06 -20.67
N TYR A 72 21.91 21.20 -21.15
CA TYR A 72 22.91 21.53 -22.16
C TYR A 72 22.29 21.88 -23.52
N ASP A 73 21.33 21.07 -23.98
CA ASP A 73 20.63 21.30 -25.24
C ASP A 73 19.83 22.61 -25.19
N ASP A 74 19.15 22.88 -24.07
CA ASP A 74 18.44 24.14 -23.84
C ASP A 74 19.39 25.35 -23.82
N ALA A 75 20.53 25.25 -23.13
CA ALA A 75 21.53 26.32 -23.10
C ALA A 75 22.17 26.58 -24.48
N SER A 76 22.39 25.52 -25.27
CA SER A 76 22.96 25.62 -26.62
C SER A 76 22.00 26.33 -27.58
N ASP A 77 20.73 25.94 -27.59
CA ASP A 77 19.70 26.58 -28.40
C ASP A 77 19.51 28.06 -28.08
N ARG A 78 19.60 28.43 -26.79
CA ARG A 78 19.48 29.81 -26.34
C ARG A 78 20.65 30.70 -26.75
N THR A 79 21.82 30.12 -26.96
CA THR A 79 23.05 30.84 -27.37
C THR A 79 23.17 30.97 -28.89
N GLN A 80 22.48 30.16 -29.69
CA GLN A 80 22.63 30.12 -31.16
C GLN A 80 22.21 31.42 -31.88
N HIS A 81 21.43 32.31 -31.27
CA HIS A 81 20.76 33.44 -31.94
C HIS A 81 21.40 34.82 -31.72
N ASP A 82 22.72 34.91 -31.47
CA ASP A 82 23.50 36.17 -31.23
C ASP A 82 23.04 36.99 -29.99
N HIS A 83 21.95 36.56 -29.36
CA HIS A 83 21.38 37.09 -28.13
C HIS A 83 20.99 35.92 -27.23
N ILE A 84 21.47 35.93 -25.99
CA ILE A 84 21.13 34.93 -24.98
C ILE A 84 19.66 35.13 -24.59
N ARG A 85 18.80 34.19 -24.98
CA ARG A 85 17.41 34.20 -24.50
C ARG A 85 17.35 33.76 -23.03
N PRO A 86 16.57 34.44 -22.17
CA PRO A 86 16.36 33.98 -20.80
C PRO A 86 15.59 32.65 -20.78
N ALA A 87 15.92 31.78 -19.83
CA ALA A 87 15.19 30.53 -19.63
C ALA A 87 13.80 30.80 -19.05
N SER A 88 12.77 30.10 -19.56
CA SER A 88 11.41 30.20 -19.05
C SER A 88 10.72 28.83 -19.10
N ARG A 89 10.50 28.23 -17.93
CA ARG A 89 9.73 26.98 -17.79
C ARG A 89 8.32 27.07 -18.37
N ARG A 90 7.75 28.28 -18.41
CA ARG A 90 6.40 28.53 -18.93
C ARG A 90 6.33 28.48 -20.46
N GLU A 91 7.48 28.61 -21.12
CA GLU A 91 7.58 28.72 -22.58
C GLU A 91 8.29 27.50 -23.21
N GLU A 92 8.66 26.50 -22.40
CA GLU A 92 9.45 25.33 -22.81
C GLU A 92 8.69 24.29 -23.68
N GLY A 93 7.38 24.47 -23.91
CA GLY A 93 6.59 23.64 -24.82
C GLY A 93 6.80 22.13 -24.60
N LYS A 94 7.23 21.41 -25.65
CA LYS A 94 7.50 19.95 -25.58
C LYS A 94 8.69 19.58 -24.68
N ARG A 95 9.71 20.45 -24.57
CA ARG A 95 10.86 20.21 -23.69
C ARG A 95 10.48 20.29 -22.22
N GLY A 96 9.53 21.17 -21.89
CA GLY A 96 8.99 21.29 -20.55
C GLY A 96 8.26 20.02 -20.10
N ILE A 97 7.54 19.36 -21.01
CA ILE A 97 6.86 18.08 -20.73
C ILE A 97 7.91 16.99 -20.41
N ALA A 98 8.93 16.84 -21.27
CA ALA A 98 9.99 15.86 -21.06
C ALA A 98 10.77 16.12 -19.76
N ARG A 99 11.10 17.39 -19.47
CA ARG A 99 11.72 17.80 -18.21
C ARG A 99 10.84 17.45 -17.00
N ASP A 100 9.54 17.74 -17.07
CA ASP A 100 8.61 17.46 -15.98
C ASP A 100 8.46 15.97 -15.70
N GLU A 101 8.47 15.13 -16.74
CA GLU A 101 8.49 13.66 -16.59
C GLU A 101 9.79 13.20 -15.93
N LEU A 102 10.94 13.70 -16.39
CA LEU A 102 12.23 13.35 -15.81
C LEU A 102 12.33 13.79 -14.34
N MET A 103 11.87 14.99 -14.01
CA MET A 103 11.84 15.51 -12.64
C MET A 103 10.94 14.68 -11.72
N LYS A 104 9.81 14.15 -12.22
CA LYS A 104 8.98 13.22 -11.45
C LYS A 104 9.73 11.93 -11.16
N ASN A 105 10.44 11.38 -12.15
CA ASN A 105 11.24 10.16 -11.97
C ASN A 105 12.38 10.37 -10.98
N VAL A 106 13.11 11.49 -11.07
CA VAL A 106 14.14 11.89 -10.11
C VAL A 106 13.54 11.99 -8.71
N SER A 107 12.41 12.67 -8.55
CA SER A 107 11.76 12.84 -7.24
C SER A 107 11.35 11.50 -6.63
N PHE A 108 10.80 10.60 -7.45
CA PHE A 108 10.40 9.26 -7.01
C PHE A 108 11.60 8.41 -6.58
N LYS A 109 12.64 8.34 -7.42
CA LYS A 109 13.85 7.55 -7.14
C LYS A 109 14.66 8.10 -5.97
N LEU A 110 14.73 9.42 -5.84
CA LEU A 110 15.44 10.07 -4.73
C LEU A 110 14.74 9.79 -3.40
N GLU A 111 13.41 9.81 -3.39
CA GLU A 111 12.64 9.45 -2.20
C GLU A 111 12.81 7.97 -1.86
N GLN A 112 12.78 7.08 -2.86
CA GLN A 112 13.06 5.66 -2.67
C GLN A 112 14.45 5.44 -2.05
N TYR A 113 15.48 6.14 -2.56
CA TYR A 113 16.84 6.08 -2.01
C TYR A 113 16.87 6.52 -0.54
N ARG A 114 16.29 7.68 -0.24
CA ARG A 114 16.26 8.25 1.12
C ARG A 114 15.57 7.32 2.12
N GLN A 115 14.42 6.75 1.74
CA GLN A 115 13.69 5.79 2.57
C GLN A 115 14.50 4.52 2.81
N THR A 116 15.10 3.96 1.76
CA THR A 116 15.93 2.75 1.85
C THR A 116 17.14 2.99 2.76
N LEU A 117 17.80 4.13 2.62
CA LEU A 117 18.96 4.50 3.43
C LEU A 117 18.58 4.70 4.90
N ALA A 118 17.47 5.38 5.17
CA ALA A 118 16.97 5.59 6.53
C ALA A 118 16.60 4.27 7.21
N ALA A 119 15.81 3.42 6.53
CA ALA A 119 15.43 2.11 7.05
C ALA A 119 16.65 1.22 7.31
N PHE A 120 17.64 1.24 6.42
CA PHE A 120 18.87 0.47 6.62
C PHE A 120 19.70 1.00 7.80
N HIS A 121 19.79 2.33 7.96
CA HIS A 121 20.45 2.94 9.11
C HIS A 121 19.74 2.59 10.43
N GLU A 122 18.41 2.62 10.48
CA GLU A 122 17.64 2.16 11.65
C GLU A 122 17.92 0.69 11.97
N MET A 123 17.99 -0.19 10.95
CA MET A 123 18.33 -1.59 11.16
C MET A 123 19.76 -1.80 11.72
N GLN A 124 20.70 -0.88 11.46
CA GLN A 124 22.05 -0.95 12.01
C GLN A 124 22.11 -0.61 13.51
N GLN A 125 21.09 0.07 14.05
CA GLN A 125 21.05 0.45 15.46
C GLN A 125 20.66 -0.71 16.38
N TYR A 126 20.08 -1.79 15.85
CA TYR A 126 19.75 -2.95 16.66
C TYR A 126 21.00 -3.67 17.17
N PRO A 127 20.99 -4.12 18.44
CA PRO A 127 22.11 -4.85 19.02
C PRO A 127 22.34 -6.17 18.27
N ARG A 128 23.60 -6.60 18.24
CA ARG A 128 23.97 -7.92 17.77
C ARG A 128 23.64 -8.95 18.85
N PRO A 129 23.04 -10.11 18.52
CA PRO A 129 22.85 -11.18 19.49
C PRO A 129 24.19 -11.72 19.99
N THR A 130 24.22 -12.12 21.26
CA THR A 130 25.34 -12.83 21.87
C THR A 130 25.40 -14.28 21.37
N ASN A 131 26.56 -14.93 21.49
CA ASN A 131 26.70 -16.32 21.04
C ASN A 131 25.76 -17.27 21.80
N GLU A 132 25.53 -17.03 23.09
CA GLU A 132 24.59 -17.83 23.90
C GLU A 132 23.15 -17.73 23.37
N GLU A 133 22.73 -16.53 22.96
CA GLU A 133 21.40 -16.32 22.36
C GLU A 133 21.30 -17.00 20.99
N ILE A 134 22.37 -16.95 20.18
CA ILE A 134 22.44 -17.62 18.88
C ILE A 134 22.36 -19.13 19.06
N ASP A 135 23.13 -19.69 19.99
CA ASP A 135 23.18 -21.12 20.26
C ASP A 135 21.82 -21.62 20.76
N GLY A 136 21.20 -20.92 21.72
CA GLY A 136 19.86 -21.27 22.21
C GLY A 136 18.79 -21.20 21.12
N TYR A 137 18.87 -20.21 20.22
CA TYR A 137 17.95 -20.11 19.09
C TYR A 137 18.21 -21.19 18.03
N SER A 138 19.47 -21.50 17.76
CA SER A 138 19.91 -22.55 16.83
C SER A 138 19.45 -23.93 17.32
N ASP A 139 19.69 -24.25 18.59
CA ASP A 139 19.25 -25.50 19.21
C ASP A 139 17.73 -25.68 19.13
N PHE A 140 16.98 -24.59 19.33
CA PHE A 140 15.53 -24.59 19.16
C PHE A 140 15.10 -24.89 17.71
N LEU A 141 15.77 -24.29 16.72
CA LEU A 141 15.43 -24.48 15.30
C LEU A 141 15.81 -25.85 14.75
N PHE A 142 16.95 -26.41 15.16
CA PHE A 142 17.51 -27.66 14.61
C PHE A 142 17.22 -28.90 15.46
N ARG A 143 16.44 -28.78 16.53
CA ARG A 143 15.94 -29.93 17.29
C ARG A 143 15.16 -30.89 16.39
N ASP A 144 15.13 -32.18 16.75
CA ASP A 144 14.32 -33.17 16.06
C ASP A 144 12.85 -32.72 15.96
N GLY A 145 12.34 -32.61 14.73
CA GLY A 145 11.01 -32.07 14.47
C GLY A 145 10.89 -30.56 14.63
N GLY A 146 11.99 -29.83 14.42
CA GLY A 146 12.07 -28.37 14.53
C GLY A 146 10.94 -27.64 13.79
N PRO A 147 10.65 -26.39 14.20
CA PRO A 147 9.44 -25.68 13.77
C PRO A 147 9.42 -25.37 12.27
N ILE A 148 10.58 -25.23 11.63
CA ILE A 148 10.71 -24.86 10.21
C ILE A 148 11.76 -25.74 9.52
N VAL A 149 11.70 -25.79 8.19
CA VAL A 149 12.65 -26.56 7.39
C VAL A 149 14.07 -26.01 7.52
N GLU A 150 15.07 -26.91 7.43
CA GLU A 150 16.48 -26.54 7.61
C GLU A 150 16.93 -25.43 6.64
N SER A 151 16.43 -25.44 5.40
CA SER A 151 16.74 -24.41 4.40
C SER A 151 16.35 -23.00 4.85
N GLU A 152 15.24 -22.88 5.59
CA GLU A 152 14.80 -21.61 6.16
C GLU A 152 15.62 -21.28 7.43
N ALA A 153 15.83 -22.25 8.32
CA ALA A 153 16.59 -22.08 9.56
C ALA A 153 18.06 -21.68 9.36
N ARG A 154 18.67 -21.96 8.20
CA ARG A 154 20.07 -21.62 7.87
C ARG A 154 20.42 -20.14 8.00
N PHE A 155 19.43 -19.25 8.05
CA PHE A 155 19.67 -17.82 8.25
C PHE A 155 20.51 -17.54 9.51
N ILE A 156 20.34 -18.34 10.57
CA ILE A 156 21.03 -18.17 11.86
C ILE A 156 22.55 -18.37 11.75
N ARG A 157 23.03 -19.06 10.71
CA ARG A 157 24.46 -19.27 10.46
C ARG A 157 25.18 -18.02 9.95
N HIS A 158 24.45 -16.96 9.60
CA HIS A 158 25.02 -15.70 9.16
C HIS A 158 25.29 -14.75 10.33
N GLU A 159 26.11 -15.16 11.31
CA GLU A 159 26.31 -14.47 12.59
C GLU A 159 26.66 -12.97 12.49
N SER A 160 27.37 -12.56 11.43
CA SER A 160 27.74 -11.16 11.18
C SER A 160 26.58 -10.28 10.68
N ASP A 161 25.51 -10.91 10.22
CA ASP A 161 24.33 -10.28 9.62
C ASP A 161 23.09 -10.42 10.52
N LEU A 162 23.26 -10.89 11.76
CA LEU A 162 22.17 -11.03 12.73
C LEU A 162 21.96 -9.75 13.56
N VAL A 163 20.70 -9.50 13.90
CA VAL A 163 20.25 -8.46 14.83
C VAL A 163 19.24 -9.07 15.80
N CYS A 164 19.24 -8.58 17.03
CA CYS A 164 18.29 -8.95 18.07
C CYS A 164 17.36 -7.77 18.34
N LEU A 165 16.04 -8.01 18.36
CA LEU A 165 15.11 -6.97 18.78
C LEU A 165 15.17 -6.85 20.31
N PRO A 166 15.35 -5.65 20.87
CA PRO A 166 15.38 -5.46 22.31
C PRO A 166 14.08 -5.96 22.92
N PHE A 167 14.20 -6.86 23.89
CA PHE A 167 13.08 -7.40 24.62
C PHE A 167 12.51 -6.31 25.53
N PHE A 168 11.33 -5.76 25.20
CA PHE A 168 10.57 -4.98 26.17
C PHE A 168 10.01 -5.97 27.19
N ALA A 169 10.77 -6.21 28.26
CA ALA A 169 10.21 -6.77 29.47
C ALA A 169 9.16 -5.78 29.97
N ALA A 170 7.89 -6.04 29.66
CA ALA A 170 6.76 -5.45 30.34
C ALA A 170 6.77 -5.99 31.78
N ASP A 171 7.65 -5.42 32.62
CA ASP A 171 7.60 -5.32 34.08
C ASP A 171 9.02 -5.02 34.61
N GLU A 172 9.42 -3.76 34.56
CA GLU A 172 10.38 -3.14 35.48
C GLU A 172 10.05 -1.63 35.56
N PRO A 173 9.56 -1.10 36.69
CA PRO A 173 9.34 0.33 36.86
C PRO A 173 10.68 1.01 37.20
N GLY A 174 11.51 1.24 36.17
CA GLY A 174 12.75 2.03 36.26
C GLY A 174 12.61 3.37 35.53
N PRO A 175 13.06 4.50 36.11
CA PRO A 175 12.75 5.83 35.62
C PRO A 175 13.45 6.16 34.29
N PRO A 176 12.90 7.07 33.47
CA PRO A 176 13.49 7.42 32.18
C PRO A 176 14.80 8.21 32.36
N PRO A 177 15.89 7.88 31.64
CA PRO A 177 16.99 8.80 31.44
C PRO A 177 16.81 9.48 30.08
N MET A 178 16.08 10.59 30.04
CA MET A 178 16.24 11.55 28.94
C MET A 178 16.78 12.85 29.53
N LYS A 179 18.03 13.12 29.14
CA LYS A 179 18.82 14.30 29.50
C LYS A 179 18.04 15.56 29.15
N GLU A 180 17.78 16.38 30.17
CA GLU A 180 17.59 17.82 30.03
C GLU A 180 18.80 18.41 29.32
N ILE A 181 18.60 18.94 28.12
CA ILE A 181 19.43 20.01 27.58
C ILE A 181 18.51 21.23 27.49
N SER A 182 18.43 21.95 28.60
CA SER A 182 17.96 23.32 28.64
C SER A 182 19.08 24.23 28.14
N GLY A 183 18.79 25.03 27.12
CA GLY A 183 19.78 25.89 26.45
C GLY A 183 19.20 26.95 25.50
N MET A 184 18.12 27.64 25.92
CA MET A 184 17.78 29.06 25.59
C MET A 184 17.35 29.43 24.12
N PRO A 185 16.69 30.59 23.87
CA PRO A 185 15.25 30.88 24.05
C PRO A 185 14.57 31.35 22.73
N PRO A 186 13.24 31.56 22.70
CA PRO A 186 12.67 32.58 21.82
C PRO A 186 11.96 33.67 22.63
N SER A 187 12.38 34.92 22.41
CA SER A 187 11.69 36.14 22.85
C SER A 187 10.96 36.81 21.68
N PRO A 188 9.98 37.68 21.97
CA PRO A 188 8.77 37.85 21.18
C PRO A 188 8.80 39.09 20.29
N ILE A 189 8.01 39.11 19.22
CA ILE A 189 7.56 40.35 18.58
C ILE A 189 6.07 40.24 18.26
N GLN A 190 5.28 40.96 19.06
CA GLN A 190 3.94 41.43 18.74
C GLN A 190 4.03 42.51 17.67
N SER A 191 3.02 42.57 16.80
CA SER A 191 2.57 43.84 16.23
C SER A 191 1.06 43.81 16.07
N ASP A 192 0.41 44.55 16.98
CA ASP A 192 -0.95 45.07 16.84
C ASP A 192 -1.12 45.86 15.54
N ILE A 193 -2.34 45.86 14.99
CA ILE A 193 -3.06 47.07 14.56
C ILE A 193 -4.56 46.77 14.58
N THR A 194 -5.26 47.59 15.36
CA THR A 194 -6.69 47.63 15.59
C THR A 194 -7.40 48.46 14.51
N THR A 195 -8.73 48.26 14.40
CA THR A 195 -9.79 49.25 14.08
C THR A 195 -10.18 49.49 12.61
N HIS A 196 -11.42 49.12 12.21
CA HIS A 196 -12.55 50.07 12.15
C HIS A 196 -13.86 49.47 11.57
N THR A 197 -14.95 49.81 12.26
CA THR A 197 -16.39 49.68 12.00
C THR A 197 -16.93 50.33 10.71
N THR A 198 -17.89 49.69 10.03
CA THR A 198 -19.20 50.23 9.51
C THR A 198 -19.90 49.14 8.67
N ARG A 199 -21.05 48.54 9.02
CA ARG A 199 -22.47 48.97 9.09
C ARG A 199 -23.07 49.56 7.80
N SER A 200 -23.92 48.77 7.12
CA SER A 200 -25.22 49.13 6.50
C SER A 200 -25.89 47.83 5.97
N LYS A 201 -26.93 47.22 6.58
CA LYS A 201 -28.38 47.48 6.73
C LYS A 201 -29.26 47.32 5.46
N GLN A 202 -30.34 46.52 5.67
CA GLN A 202 -31.69 46.53 5.06
C GLN A 202 -31.87 45.79 3.70
N GLY A 203 -32.84 44.89 3.49
CA GLY A 203 -33.91 44.34 4.31
C GLY A 203 -34.90 43.45 3.52
N ASN A 204 -35.74 42.74 4.28
CA ASN A 204 -37.11 42.23 4.01
C ASN A 204 -37.33 40.91 3.23
N ASP A 205 -37.81 39.90 3.98
CA ASP A 205 -38.57 38.69 3.59
C ASP A 205 -40.00 39.03 3.05
N PRO A 206 -40.93 38.07 2.73
CA PRO A 206 -40.85 36.61 2.48
C PRO A 206 -41.62 36.14 1.20
N MET A 207 -41.38 34.92 0.68
CA MET A 207 -42.45 34.05 0.12
C MET A 207 -41.97 32.60 -0.14
N LYS A 208 -42.50 31.63 0.61
CA LYS A 208 -42.67 30.21 0.21
C LYS A 208 -44.18 30.04 -0.08
N PRO A 209 -44.65 29.16 -0.98
CA PRO A 209 -44.38 27.71 -0.96
C PRO A 209 -44.18 27.09 -2.37
N ARG A 210 -43.67 25.86 -2.52
CA ARG A 210 -44.51 24.67 -2.82
C ARG A 210 -43.64 23.40 -2.89
N LYS A 211 -44.16 22.32 -2.30
CA LYS A 211 -43.56 20.98 -2.19
C LYS A 211 -43.68 20.18 -3.51
N ALA A 212 -42.63 19.42 -3.85
CA ALA A 212 -42.63 18.10 -4.51
C ALA A 212 -41.15 17.64 -4.49
N GLY A 213 -40.70 16.65 -3.72
CA GLY A 213 -41.13 15.27 -3.75
C GLY A 213 -40.28 14.48 -4.75
N SER A 214 -39.52 13.49 -4.25
CA SER A 214 -39.00 12.30 -4.98
C SER A 214 -37.49 12.22 -5.31
N ASN A 215 -36.75 11.61 -4.37
CA ASN A 215 -35.87 10.43 -4.56
C ASN A 215 -34.73 10.39 -5.59
N ARG A 216 -34.30 11.49 -6.23
CA ARG A 216 -33.19 11.43 -7.21
C ARG A 216 -31.74 11.26 -6.67
N PRO A 217 -31.34 11.64 -5.43
CA PRO A 217 -29.92 11.55 -5.06
C PRO A 217 -29.46 10.12 -4.69
N ARG A 218 -30.39 9.21 -4.35
CA ARG A 218 -30.07 7.84 -3.94
C ARG A 218 -29.76 6.93 -5.13
N THR A 219 -30.37 7.17 -6.29
CA THR A 219 -30.17 6.36 -7.50
C THR A 219 -28.82 6.62 -8.15
N LEU A 220 -28.32 7.86 -8.13
CA LEU A 220 -27.00 8.22 -8.66
C LEU A 220 -25.88 7.70 -7.76
N LEU A 221 -26.07 7.74 -6.45
CA LEU A 221 -25.12 7.20 -5.47
C LEU A 221 -24.99 5.67 -5.63
N ASN A 222 -26.12 4.97 -5.74
CA ASN A 222 -26.12 3.52 -5.95
C ASN A 222 -25.54 3.13 -7.32
N ALA A 223 -25.78 3.92 -8.37
CA ALA A 223 -25.18 3.70 -9.69
C ALA A 223 -23.64 3.88 -9.67
N ALA A 224 -23.13 4.80 -8.84
CA ALA A 224 -21.69 5.01 -8.67
C ALA A 224 -21.01 3.86 -7.89
N TYR A 225 -21.65 3.30 -6.86
CA TYR A 225 -21.10 2.12 -6.17
C TYR A 225 -21.02 0.90 -7.07
N VAL A 226 -22.04 0.69 -7.93
CA VAL A 226 -22.09 -0.44 -8.86
C VAL A 226 -21.07 -0.30 -9.99
N SER A 227 -20.81 0.91 -10.49
CA SER A 227 -19.78 1.13 -11.51
C SER A 227 -18.36 0.90 -10.96
N ILE A 228 -18.10 1.32 -9.72
CA ILE A 228 -16.85 1.04 -9.03
C ILE A 228 -16.68 -0.46 -8.77
N ALA A 229 -17.73 -1.15 -8.33
CA ALA A 229 -17.70 -2.61 -8.13
C ALA A 229 -17.49 -3.40 -9.44
N ALA A 230 -18.03 -2.93 -10.57
CA ALA A 230 -17.85 -3.56 -11.88
C ALA A 230 -16.40 -3.46 -12.40
N ILE A 231 -15.64 -2.47 -11.93
CA ILE A 231 -14.21 -2.28 -12.27
C ILE A 231 -13.30 -3.00 -11.27
N LEU A 232 -13.65 -3.00 -9.98
CA LEU A 232 -12.86 -3.64 -8.93
C LEU A 232 -12.99 -5.16 -8.89
N ALA A 233 -14.18 -5.71 -9.21
CA ALA A 233 -14.40 -7.16 -9.16
C ALA A 233 -13.48 -7.94 -10.12
N PRO A 234 -13.26 -7.53 -11.38
CA PRO A 234 -12.29 -8.19 -12.26
C PRO A 234 -10.86 -8.18 -11.70
N ILE A 235 -10.42 -7.06 -11.12
CA ILE A 235 -9.07 -6.90 -10.57
C ILE A 235 -8.88 -7.82 -9.35
N LEU A 236 -9.90 -7.94 -8.50
CA LEU A 236 -9.86 -8.81 -7.32
C LEU A 236 -9.91 -10.30 -7.70
N THR A 237 -10.58 -10.67 -8.81
CA THR A 237 -10.66 -12.06 -9.27
C THR A 237 -9.33 -12.63 -9.78
N PHE A 238 -8.41 -11.80 -10.26
CA PHE A 238 -7.07 -12.23 -10.65
C PHE A 238 -6.21 -12.61 -9.45
N PHE A 239 -6.57 -12.15 -8.24
CA PHE A 239 -5.73 -12.30 -7.06
C PHE A 239 -6.03 -13.58 -6.26
N VAL A 240 -7.18 -14.24 -6.45
CA VAL A 240 -7.68 -15.26 -5.49
C VAL A 240 -7.97 -16.65 -6.08
N ILE A 241 -8.18 -16.83 -7.40
CA ILE A 241 -8.69 -18.12 -7.94
C ILE A 241 -7.89 -18.62 -9.17
N PRO A 242 -7.33 -19.85 -9.16
CA PRO A 242 -6.58 -20.43 -10.28
C PRO A 242 -7.45 -21.13 -11.34
N SER A 243 -8.78 -21.04 -11.27
CA SER A 243 -9.71 -21.72 -12.19
C SER A 243 -10.44 -20.75 -13.15
N PHE A 244 -10.26 -20.99 -14.45
CA PHE A 244 -10.81 -20.21 -15.58
C PHE A 244 -12.33 -20.02 -15.52
N LEU A 245 -13.05 -21.06 -15.09
CA LEU A 245 -14.51 -21.05 -15.00
C LEU A 245 -15.04 -20.05 -13.97
N GLY A 246 -14.29 -19.81 -12.88
CA GLY A 246 -14.63 -18.83 -11.85
C GLY A 246 -14.52 -17.38 -12.35
N ARG A 247 -13.49 -17.09 -13.15
CA ARG A 247 -13.28 -15.76 -13.74
C ARG A 247 -14.40 -15.40 -14.72
N MET A 248 -14.84 -16.36 -15.55
CA MET A 248 -15.92 -16.14 -16.51
C MET A 248 -17.28 -15.93 -15.83
N LEU A 249 -17.63 -16.72 -14.81
CA LEU A 249 -18.90 -16.59 -14.10
C LEU A 249 -19.07 -15.19 -13.49
N ILE A 250 -18.01 -14.63 -12.91
CA ILE A 250 -18.05 -13.33 -12.23
C ILE A 250 -18.19 -12.18 -13.24
N VAL A 251 -17.54 -12.29 -14.41
CA VAL A 251 -17.71 -11.31 -15.50
C VAL A 251 -19.15 -11.32 -16.02
N PHE A 252 -19.77 -12.49 -16.16
CA PHE A 252 -21.19 -12.59 -16.54
C PHE A 252 -22.12 -11.98 -15.48
N VAL A 253 -21.85 -12.20 -14.19
CA VAL A 253 -22.63 -11.58 -13.10
C VAL A 253 -22.46 -10.07 -13.06
N ALA A 254 -21.24 -9.55 -13.31
CA ALA A 254 -20.98 -8.11 -13.36
C ALA A 254 -21.69 -7.44 -14.55
N ILE A 255 -21.59 -8.02 -15.75
CA ILE A 255 -22.28 -7.52 -16.96
C ILE A 255 -23.79 -7.61 -16.77
N GLY A 256 -24.30 -8.71 -16.22
CA GLY A 256 -25.71 -8.91 -15.91
C GLY A 256 -26.23 -7.90 -14.88
N GLY A 257 -25.46 -7.63 -13.82
CA GLY A 257 -25.79 -6.64 -12.79
C GLY A 257 -25.88 -5.22 -13.35
N VAL A 258 -24.88 -4.81 -14.15
CA VAL A 258 -24.90 -3.51 -14.84
C VAL A 258 -26.09 -3.41 -15.80
N SER A 259 -26.39 -4.48 -16.55
CA SER A 259 -27.52 -4.52 -17.49
C SER A 259 -28.87 -4.41 -16.78
N ALA A 260 -29.06 -5.13 -15.67
CA ALA A 260 -30.28 -5.08 -14.87
C ALA A 260 -30.51 -3.70 -14.23
N VAL A 261 -29.44 -3.03 -13.79
CA VAL A 261 -29.50 -1.66 -13.26
C VAL A 261 -29.86 -0.67 -14.37
N VAL A 262 -29.25 -0.77 -15.56
CA VAL A 262 -29.59 0.10 -16.69
C VAL A 262 -31.05 -0.09 -17.14
N MET A 263 -31.53 -1.34 -17.15
CA MET A 263 -32.92 -1.65 -17.53
C MET A 263 -33.93 -1.17 -16.48
N SER A 264 -33.61 -1.29 -15.19
CA SER A 264 -34.48 -0.81 -14.09
C SER A 264 -34.45 0.71 -13.92
N SER A 265 -33.37 1.37 -14.34
CA SER A 265 -33.24 2.84 -14.29
C SER A 265 -34.12 3.57 -15.32
N GLY A 266 -34.74 2.84 -16.27
CA GLY A 266 -35.60 3.42 -17.31
C GLY A 266 -34.87 4.33 -18.29
N LEU A 267 -33.52 4.36 -18.25
CA LEU A 267 -32.67 5.30 -18.99
C LEU A 267 -32.78 5.10 -20.51
N LEU A 268 -33.05 3.86 -20.93
CA LEU A 268 -33.17 3.48 -22.34
C LEU A 268 -34.58 3.70 -22.92
N ARG A 269 -35.57 4.07 -22.09
CA ARG A 269 -36.99 4.13 -22.50
C ARG A 269 -37.36 5.36 -23.36
N GLY A 270 -36.37 6.21 -23.67
CA GLY A 270 -36.50 7.33 -24.60
C GLY A 270 -35.18 7.69 -25.29
N SER A 271 -34.22 6.77 -25.32
CA SER A 271 -32.90 6.99 -25.94
C SER A 271 -32.92 6.46 -27.38
N ASP A 272 -32.29 7.21 -28.29
CA ASP A 272 -32.25 6.91 -29.72
C ASP A 272 -31.66 5.51 -29.97
N GLN A 273 -32.24 4.76 -30.91
CA GLN A 273 -31.88 3.35 -31.12
C GLN A 273 -30.40 3.14 -31.50
N THR A 274 -29.75 4.18 -32.00
CA THR A 274 -28.31 4.26 -32.28
C THR A 274 -27.46 4.24 -31.01
N VAL A 275 -27.83 5.00 -29.98
CA VAL A 275 -27.09 5.06 -28.70
C VAL A 275 -27.18 3.73 -27.98
N VAL A 276 -28.34 3.09 -28.00
CA VAL A 276 -28.52 1.75 -27.41
C VAL A 276 -27.63 0.73 -28.12
N ARG A 277 -27.60 0.79 -29.46
CA ARG A 277 -26.75 -0.10 -30.26
C ARG A 277 -25.26 0.10 -29.96
N ASP A 278 -24.82 1.34 -29.83
CA ASP A 278 -23.40 1.66 -29.57
C ASP A 278 -22.98 1.24 -28.14
N CYS A 279 -23.87 1.39 -27.15
CA CYS A 279 -23.62 0.86 -25.80
C CYS A 279 -23.52 -0.66 -25.77
N VAL A 280 -24.38 -1.37 -26.52
CA VAL A 280 -24.33 -2.84 -26.61
C VAL A 280 -23.05 -3.30 -27.31
N ILE A 281 -22.63 -2.64 -28.38
CA ILE A 281 -21.37 -2.94 -29.07
C ILE A 281 -20.18 -2.70 -28.13
N CYS A 282 -20.16 -1.57 -27.41
CA CYS A 282 -19.09 -1.26 -26.46
C CYS A 282 -18.99 -2.29 -25.33
N ALA A 283 -20.14 -2.69 -24.75
CA ALA A 283 -20.19 -3.72 -23.73
C ALA A 283 -19.72 -5.09 -24.25
N GLY A 284 -20.09 -5.44 -25.49
CA GLY A 284 -19.63 -6.67 -26.14
C GLY A 284 -18.12 -6.69 -26.40
N VAL A 285 -17.56 -5.57 -26.88
CA VAL A 285 -16.11 -5.43 -27.11
C VAL A 285 -15.34 -5.53 -25.79
N TYR A 286 -15.80 -4.85 -24.74
CA TYR A 286 -15.18 -4.94 -23.42
C TYR A 286 -15.24 -6.37 -22.87
N GLY A 287 -16.41 -7.02 -22.94
CA GLY A 287 -16.57 -8.41 -22.52
C GLY A 287 -15.67 -9.37 -23.30
N GLY A 288 -15.54 -9.17 -24.62
CA GLY A 288 -14.66 -9.98 -25.48
C GLY A 288 -13.18 -9.83 -25.13
N ILE A 289 -12.72 -8.59 -24.89
CA ILE A 289 -11.33 -8.33 -24.47
C ILE A 289 -11.06 -8.98 -23.11
N MET A 290 -11.98 -8.84 -22.15
CA MET A 290 -11.84 -9.46 -20.83
C MET A 290 -11.86 -10.99 -20.90
N ALA A 291 -12.62 -11.57 -21.84
CA ALA A 291 -12.64 -13.02 -22.06
C ALA A 291 -11.32 -13.55 -22.65
N VAL A 292 -10.72 -12.82 -23.59
CA VAL A 292 -9.40 -13.15 -24.15
C VAL A 292 -8.32 -13.06 -23.06
N LEU A 293 -8.33 -11.99 -22.25
CA LEU A 293 -7.41 -11.83 -21.13
C LEU A 293 -7.57 -12.93 -20.08
N ALA A 294 -8.80 -13.36 -19.80
CA ALA A 294 -9.05 -14.46 -18.88
C ALA A 294 -8.56 -15.82 -19.39
N GLY A 295 -8.45 -16.01 -20.72
CA GLY A 295 -8.00 -17.28 -21.33
C GLY A 295 -6.50 -17.39 -21.54
N ILE A 296 -5.79 -16.26 -21.54
CA ILE A 296 -4.32 -16.23 -21.72
C ILE A 296 -3.59 -16.40 -20.38
N CYS A 297 -4.25 -16.09 -19.25
CA CYS A 297 -3.70 -16.16 -17.88
C CYS A 297 -4.28 -17.31 -17.06
#